data_AF-A0A0G1FV02-F1
#
_entry.id   AF-A0A0G1FV02-F1
#
_cell.length_a   1.000
_cell.length_b   1.000
_cell.length_c   1.000
_cell.angle_alpha   90.00
_cell.angle_beta   90.00
_cell.angle_gamma   90.00
#
_symmetry.space_group_name_H-M   'P 1'
#
loop_
_entity.id
_entity.type
_entity.pdbx_description
1 polymer ?
#
loop_
_entity_poly.entity_id
_entity_poly.type
_entity_poly.pdbx_seq_one_letter_code
_entity_poly.pdbx_strand_id
1 'polypeptide(L)'
;MFWKKNQISNIREESQVLSPEFHKTVDYRNLVANHILQTRDDVIITPHNAFNSTEAVRRILDTTIDNIKAFLSGSPINLVK
;
A
#
# COMPACT_ATOMS: atom_id res chain seq x y z
N MET A 1 6.46 7.94 0.75
CA MET A 1 5.26 7.48 0.02
C MET A 1 4.25 7.06 1.07
N PHE A 2 3.34 7.97 1.40
CA PHE A 2 2.42 7.82 2.53
C PHE A 2 1.33 6.80 2.16
N TRP A 3 1.31 5.67 2.85
CA TRP A 3 0.07 4.91 2.98
C TRP A 3 -0.98 5.88 3.51
N LYS A 4 -2.08 6.08 2.77
CA LYS A 4 -3.30 6.58 3.40
C LYS A 4 -3.55 5.63 4.57
N LYS A 5 -3.40 6.13 5.80
CA LYS A 5 -3.89 5.46 7.00
C LYS A 5 -5.36 5.20 6.75
N ASN A 6 -5.69 4.02 6.23
CA ASN A 6 -7.04 3.50 6.30
C ASN A 6 -7.45 3.60 7.77
N GLN A 7 -8.67 4.05 8.01
CA GLN A 7 -9.15 4.60 9.28
C GLN A 7 -9.07 3.66 10.50
N ILE A 8 -8.58 2.44 10.32
CA ILE A 8 -8.36 1.41 11.33
C ILE A 8 -7.12 1.70 12.20
N SER A 9 -6.18 2.55 11.76
CA SER A 9 -4.89 2.76 12.47
C SER A 9 -4.98 3.36 13.89
N ASN A 10 -6.17 3.71 14.36
CA ASN A 10 -6.43 4.24 15.71
C ASN A 10 -7.27 3.31 16.60
N ILE A 11 -7.64 2.11 16.13
CA ILE A 11 -8.32 1.11 16.96
C ILE A 11 -7.24 0.35 17.74
N ARG A 12 -7.29 0.46 19.06
CA ARG A 12 -6.43 -0.31 19.98
C ARG A 12 -7.12 -1.60 20.43
N GLU A 13 -8.44 -1.59 20.51
CA GLU A 13 -9.26 -2.72 20.96
C GLU A 13 -10.49 -2.92 20.05
N GLU A 14 -10.88 -4.18 19.85
CA GLU A 14 -12.04 -4.56 19.01
C GLU A 14 -13.36 -3.93 19.50
N SER A 15 -13.49 -3.68 20.81
CA SER A 15 -14.66 -3.03 21.43
C SER A 15 -14.94 -1.63 20.86
N GLN A 16 -13.90 -0.93 20.38
CA GLN A 16 -14.01 0.43 19.84
C GLN A 16 -14.68 0.47 18.47
N VAL A 17 -14.82 -0.68 17.78
CA VAL A 17 -15.57 -0.78 16.52
C VAL A 17 -17.05 -0.44 16.73
N LEU A 18 -17.58 -0.71 17.93
CA LEU A 18 -18.97 -0.46 18.30
C LEU A 18 -19.22 0.99 18.75
N SER A 19 -18.19 1.84 18.78
CA SER A 19 -18.34 3.22 19.24
C SER A 19 -19.13 4.06 18.21
N PRO A 20 -20.01 4.98 18.66
CA PRO A 20 -20.79 5.83 17.77
C PRO A 20 -19.94 6.68 16.82
N GLU A 21 -18.73 7.04 17.24
CA GLU A 21 -17.76 7.81 16.46
C GLU A 21 -17.22 6.98 15.30
N PHE A 22 -16.97 5.70 15.54
CA PHE A 22 -16.46 4.75 14.55
C PHE A 22 -17.54 4.38 13.53
N HIS A 23 -18.81 4.31 13.94
CA HIS A 23 -19.92 3.92 13.09
C HIS A 23 -20.16 4.82 11.86
N LYS A 24 -19.78 6.10 11.92
CA LYS A 24 -20.10 7.08 10.87
C LYS A 24 -19.15 7.04 9.67
N THR A 25 -17.96 6.46 9.82
CA THR A 25 -16.89 6.61 8.83
C THR A 25 -16.29 5.27 8.37
N VAL A 26 -16.69 4.16 8.99
CA VAL A 26 -16.08 2.86 8.77
C VAL A 26 -16.79 2.07 7.68
N ASP A 27 -15.98 1.56 6.76
CA ASP A 27 -16.39 0.50 5.86
C ASP A 27 -16.23 -0.86 6.54
N TYR A 28 -17.33 -1.36 7.11
CA TYR A 28 -17.37 -2.64 7.81
C TYR A 28 -17.01 -3.83 6.91
N ARG A 29 -17.32 -3.75 5.61
CA ARG A 29 -17.00 -4.83 4.68
C ARG A 29 -15.49 -5.00 4.58
N ASN A 30 -14.78 -3.89 4.40
CA ASN A 30 -13.32 -3.89 4.35
C ASN A 30 -12.68 -4.22 5.69
N LEU A 31 -13.26 -3.77 6.81
CA LEU A 31 -12.78 -4.12 8.15
C LEU A 31 -12.80 -5.64 8.38
N VAL A 32 -13.93 -6.28 8.12
CA VAL A 32 -14.10 -7.74 8.29
C VAL A 32 -13.22 -8.50 7.29
N ALA A 33 -13.17 -8.07 6.03
CA ALA A 33 -12.31 -8.71 5.02
C ALA A 33 -10.83 -8.67 5.41
N ASN A 34 -10.35 -7.52 5.93
CA ASN A 34 -8.98 -7.39 6.40
C ASN A 34 -8.70 -8.30 7.60
N HIS A 35 -9.62 -8.38 8.57
CA HIS A 35 -9.46 -9.28 9.72
C HIS A 35 -9.38 -10.75 9.28
N ILE A 36 -10.26 -11.18 8.37
CA ILE A 36 -10.23 -12.54 7.80
C ILE A 36 -8.88 -12.82 7.14
N LEU A 37 -8.36 -11.89 6.34
CA LEU A 37 -7.06 -12.06 5.68
C LEU A 37 -5.89 -12.11 6.69
N GLN A 38 -5.99 -11.40 7.81
CA GLN A 38 -4.96 -11.39 8.85
C GLN A 38 -4.90 -12.68 9.67
N THR A 39 -6.01 -13.39 9.81
CA THR A 39 -6.11 -14.59 10.67
C THR A 39 -6.13 -15.91 9.88
N ARG A 40 -6.11 -15.87 8.54
CA ARG A 40 -6.15 -17.07 7.68
C ARG A 40 -4.79 -17.76 7.61
N ASP A 41 -4.74 -19.07 7.87
CA ASP A 41 -3.50 -19.86 7.91
C ASP A 41 -2.75 -19.96 6.58
N ASP A 42 -3.46 -19.80 5.45
CA ASP A 42 -2.92 -19.87 4.09
C ASP A 42 -2.57 -18.47 3.52
N VAL A 43 -2.49 -17.44 4.39
CA VAL A 43 -2.15 -16.06 3.99
C VAL A 43 -0.90 -15.58 4.71
N ILE A 44 0.03 -15.03 3.92
CA ILE A 44 1.20 -14.31 4.44
C ILE A 44 1.09 -12.85 4.03
N ILE A 45 1.05 -11.96 5.01
CA ILE A 45 1.03 -10.51 4.79
C ILE A 45 2.47 -10.00 4.84
N THR A 46 2.90 -9.27 3.80
CA THR A 46 4.21 -8.60 3.77
C THR A 46 4.04 -7.08 3.65
N PRO A 47 4.83 -6.27 4.38
CA PRO A 47 4.68 -4.80 4.39
C PRO A 47 5.28 -4.17 3.12
N HIS A 48 4.68 -4.42 1.96
CA HIS A 48 5.14 -3.91 0.65
C HIS A 48 6.62 -4.25 0.37
N ASN A 49 7.03 -5.48 0.74
CA ASN A 49 8.42 -5.93 0.69
C ASN A 49 8.79 -6.67 -0.61
N ALA A 50 7.86 -6.72 -1.59
CA ALA A 50 8.01 -7.54 -2.80
C ALA A 50 9.24 -7.18 -3.66
N PHE A 51 9.73 -5.94 -3.57
CA PHE A 51 10.86 -5.42 -4.36
C PHE A 51 12.05 -4.95 -3.50
N ASN A 52 12.23 -5.52 -2.30
CA ASN A 52 13.26 -5.07 -1.36
C ASN A 52 14.62 -5.81 -1.49
N SER A 53 14.92 -6.38 -2.66
CA SER A 53 16.29 -6.82 -2.95
C SER A 53 17.13 -5.66 -3.46
N THR A 54 18.44 -5.71 -3.23
CA THR A 54 19.38 -4.68 -3.72
C THR A 54 19.28 -4.53 -5.25
N GLU A 55 19.10 -5.63 -5.96
CA GLU A 55 18.99 -5.66 -7.42
C GLU A 55 17.68 -5.03 -7.91
N ALA A 56 16.55 -5.31 -7.23
CA ALA A 56 15.26 -4.73 -7.59
C ALA A 56 15.25 -3.22 -7.38
N VAL A 57 15.74 -2.75 -6.22
CA VAL A 57 15.87 -1.32 -5.92
C VAL A 57 16.76 -0.62 -6.96
N ARG A 58 17.91 -1.21 -7.31
CA ARG A 58 18.79 -0.65 -8.36
C ARG A 58 18.08 -0.55 -9.71
N ARG A 59 17.41 -1.61 -10.17
CA ARG A 59 16.66 -1.57 -11.45
C ARG A 59 15.57 -0.50 -11.46
N ILE A 60 14.85 -0.31 -10.36
CA ILE A 60 13.84 0.75 -10.24
C ILE A 60 14.49 2.12 -10.35
N LEU A 61 15.62 2.34 -9.65
CA LEU A 61 16.37 3.59 -9.71
C LEU A 61 16.90 3.87 -11.12
N ASP A 62 17.56 2.90 -11.75
CA ASP A 62 18.13 3.04 -13.10
C ASP A 62 17.03 3.38 -14.11
N THR A 63 15.92 2.62 -14.09
CA THR A 63 14.76 2.87 -14.96
C THR A 63 14.16 4.27 -14.70
N THR A 64 14.13 4.72 -13.45
CA THR A 64 13.62 6.06 -13.10
C THR A 64 14.52 7.15 -13.65
N ILE A 65 15.84 7.00 -13.51
CA ILE A 65 16.84 7.93 -14.05
C ILE A 65 16.73 8.02 -15.57
N ASP A 66 16.62 6.88 -16.25
CA ASP A 66 16.54 6.83 -17.71
C ASP A 66 15.25 7.47 -18.22
N ASN A 67 14.11 7.26 -17.55
CA ASN A 67 12.87 7.96 -17.86
C ASN A 67 13.03 9.49 -17.77
N ILE A 68 13.66 9.99 -16.71
CA ILE A 68 13.89 11.43 -16.52
C ILE A 68 14.80 11.98 -17.62
N LYS A 69 15.91 11.32 -17.91
CA LYS A 69 16.84 11.75 -18.96
C LYS A 69 16.18 11.78 -20.33
N ALA A 70 15.44 10.73 -20.68
CA ALA A 70 14.74 10.60 -21.96
C ALA A 70 13.63 11.65 -22.13
N PHE A 71 12.93 11.97 -21.04
CA PHE A 71 11.97 13.07 -21.01
C PHE A 71 12.64 14.42 -21.29
N LEU A 72 13.76 14.71 -20.60
CA LEU A 72 14.51 15.96 -20.80
C LEU A 72 15.12 16.08 -22.20
N SER A 73 15.44 14.96 -22.85
CA SER A 73 15.92 14.94 -24.24
C SER A 73 14.80 14.97 -25.29
N GLY A 74 13.53 15.17 -24.89
CA GLY A 74 12.39 15.21 -25.81
C GLY A 74 11.99 13.88 -26.42
N SER A 75 12.48 12.76 -25.87
CA SER A 75 12.18 11.39 -26.33
C SER A 75 11.69 10.54 -25.15
N PRO A 76 10.54 10.87 -24.53
CA PRO A 76 10.09 10.19 -23.33
C PRO A 76 9.84 8.69 -23.56
N ILE A 77 10.22 7.88 -22.58
CA ILE A 77 10.05 6.42 -22.56
C ILE A 77 9.11 6.00 -21.42
N ASN A 78 8.62 4.75 -21.44
CA ASN A 78 7.67 4.19 -20.46
C ASN A 78 6.43 5.09 -20.16
N LEU A 79 5.83 5.67 -21.21
CA LEU A 79 4.65 6.53 -21.09
C LEU A 79 3.46 5.78 -20.46
N VAL A 80 2.82 6.43 -19.50
CA VAL A 80 1.57 5.95 -18.88
C VAL A 80 0.38 6.44 -19.71
N LYS A 81 -0.60 5.57 -19.95
CA LYS A 81 -1.83 5.88 -20.71
C LYS A 81 -2.96 6.32 -19.79
#